data_AF-A0A0C2G6P5-F1
#
_entry.id   AF-A0A0C2G6P5-F1
#
_cell.length_a   1.000
_cell.length_b   1.000
_cell.length_c   1.000
_cell.angle_alpha   90.00
_cell.angle_beta   90.00
_cell.angle_gamma   90.00
#
_symmetry.space_group_name_H-M   'P 1'
#
loop_
_entity.id
_entity.type
_entity.pdbx_description
1 polymer ?
#
loop_
_entity_poly.entity_id
_entity_poly.type
_entity_poly.pdbx_seq_one_letter_code
_entity_poly.pdbx_strand_id
1 'polypeptide(L)'
;MSSCGLRPSSSAVENEEADSEATEDTKTTKNDEKLKITKTLCALLDVYSKFTDAKSVYMEARIREMYDHLLIVGNDMVQKSVIACIFSYKDKALLPYKENFERLLDEKSFREQLVLFSINEEEGNSVVHKDHRPAVMRVLLRFLYGKLWAQMKRNLIESRRAAIFRYLGGCRPDELMDFLKILFAPILDVIGRVVFLRICH
;
A
#
# COMPACT_ATOMS: atom_id res chain seq x y z
N MET A 1 -46.52 -37.15 15.59
CA MET A 1 -46.41 -38.62 15.65
C MET A 1 -45.15 -39.01 14.91
N SER A 2 -44.23 -39.68 15.62
CA SER A 2 -42.85 -40.01 15.23
C SER A 2 -42.75 -40.86 13.97
N SER A 3 -41.76 -40.59 13.12
CA SER A 3 -41.32 -41.51 12.07
C SER A 3 -39.83 -41.87 12.23
N CYS A 4 -39.61 -43.17 12.43
CA CYS A 4 -38.55 -44.02 11.86
C CYS A 4 -37.13 -43.46 11.64
N GLY A 5 -36.19 -43.95 12.46
CA GLY A 5 -35.32 -45.07 12.08
C GLY A 5 -34.44 -44.89 10.84
N LEU A 6 -33.16 -44.62 11.06
CA LEU A 6 -32.09 -44.61 10.07
C LEU A 6 -31.11 -45.79 10.30
N ARG A 7 -30.94 -46.61 9.25
CA ARG A 7 -29.69 -47.21 8.70
C ARG A 7 -29.94 -48.62 8.10
N PRO A 8 -29.05 -49.14 7.24
CA PRO A 8 -28.33 -48.49 6.12
C PRO A 8 -28.33 -49.39 4.86
N SER A 9 -27.90 -48.89 3.70
CA SER A 9 -27.45 -49.74 2.58
C SER A 9 -26.39 -49.03 1.75
N SER A 10 -25.29 -49.74 1.53
CA SER A 10 -24.14 -49.39 0.69
C SER A 10 -24.47 -49.59 -0.80
N SER A 11 -23.99 -48.69 -1.68
CA SER A 11 -23.05 -49.06 -2.76
C SER A 11 -22.73 -47.88 -3.70
N ALA A 12 -21.43 -47.78 -3.99
CA ALA A 12 -20.76 -47.32 -5.22
C ALA A 12 -21.12 -45.95 -5.83
N VAL A 13 -20.14 -45.03 -5.86
CA VAL A 13 -19.73 -44.31 -7.09
C VAL A 13 -18.21 -44.04 -7.02
N GLU A 14 -17.61 -44.02 -8.20
CA GLU A 14 -16.22 -44.23 -8.59
C GLU A 14 -15.23 -43.09 -8.31
N ASN A 15 -13.94 -43.45 -8.42
CA ASN A 15 -12.77 -42.58 -8.49
C ASN A 15 -12.86 -41.51 -9.58
N GLU A 16 -12.55 -40.26 -9.21
CA GLU A 16 -11.89 -39.28 -10.07
C GLU A 16 -10.69 -38.67 -9.30
N GLU A 17 -9.57 -39.40 -9.28
CA GLU A 17 -8.24 -38.80 -9.14
C GLU A 17 -7.73 -38.51 -10.56
N ALA A 18 -7.76 -37.25 -10.98
CA ALA A 18 -6.86 -36.72 -12.01
C ALA A 18 -6.84 -35.19 -11.98
N ASP A 19 -5.62 -34.65 -11.93
CA ASP A 19 -5.23 -33.27 -12.24
C ASP A 19 -5.25 -32.21 -11.12
N SER A 20 -4.43 -32.43 -10.08
CA SER A 20 -4.01 -31.36 -9.15
C SER A 20 -2.52 -30.98 -9.24
N GLU A 21 -1.70 -31.69 -10.02
CA GLU A 21 -0.24 -31.55 -9.97
C GLU A 21 0.31 -30.45 -10.90
N ALA A 22 -0.40 -30.05 -11.96
CA ALA A 22 0.11 -29.05 -12.92
C ALA A 22 0.00 -27.58 -12.45
N THR A 23 -0.69 -27.27 -11.34
CA THR A 23 -0.97 -25.88 -10.93
C THR A 23 -0.10 -25.34 -9.78
N GLU A 24 0.60 -26.20 -9.02
CA GLU A 24 1.50 -25.77 -7.94
C GLU A 24 2.87 -25.32 -8.48
N ASP A 25 3.44 -26.04 -9.45
CA ASP A 25 4.77 -25.74 -10.00
C ASP A 25 4.81 -24.39 -10.75
N THR A 26 3.75 -24.05 -11.48
CA THR A 26 3.66 -22.76 -12.21
C THR A 26 3.38 -21.57 -11.30
N LYS A 27 2.70 -21.76 -10.17
CA LYS A 27 2.45 -20.70 -9.18
C LYS A 27 3.71 -20.39 -8.37
N THR A 28 4.47 -21.43 -8.02
CA THR A 28 5.71 -21.33 -7.26
C THR A 28 6.78 -20.60 -8.07
N THR A 29 7.01 -21.01 -9.32
CA THR A 29 7.96 -20.35 -10.24
C THR A 29 7.62 -18.88 -10.51
N LYS A 30 6.34 -18.54 -10.75
CA LYS A 30 5.91 -17.14 -10.95
C LYS A 30 6.11 -16.27 -9.70
N ASN A 31 5.89 -16.82 -8.50
CA ASN A 31 6.13 -16.10 -7.25
C ASN A 31 7.63 -15.84 -7.04
N ASP A 32 8.47 -16.82 -7.37
CA ASP A 32 9.93 -16.69 -7.28
C ASP A 32 10.48 -15.65 -8.26
N GLU A 33 9.97 -15.62 -9.50
CA GLU A 33 10.32 -14.59 -10.48
C GLU A 33 9.91 -13.19 -10.00
N LYS A 34 8.68 -13.03 -9.50
CA LYS A 34 8.20 -11.76 -8.95
C LYS A 34 9.06 -11.30 -7.77
N LEU A 35 9.48 -12.22 -6.91
CA LEU A 35 10.36 -11.94 -5.79
C LEU A 35 11.75 -11.49 -6.26
N LYS A 36 12.33 -12.15 -7.27
CA LYS A 36 13.61 -11.77 -7.88
C LYS A 36 13.53 -10.35 -8.46
N ILE A 37 12.50 -10.05 -9.24
CA ILE A 37 12.27 -8.70 -9.81
C ILE A 37 12.17 -7.66 -8.69
N THR A 38 11.41 -7.96 -7.64
CA THR A 38 11.26 -7.05 -6.49
C THR A 38 12.60 -6.79 -5.81
N LYS A 39 13.41 -7.83 -5.59
CA LYS A 39 14.75 -7.69 -4.99
C LYS A 39 15.69 -6.86 -5.85
N THR A 40 15.69 -7.07 -7.17
CA THR A 40 16.48 -6.27 -8.12
C THR A 40 16.04 -4.81 -8.10
N LEU A 41 14.73 -4.54 -8.07
CA LEU A 41 14.19 -3.19 -7.95
C LEU A 41 14.63 -2.53 -6.63
N CYS A 42 14.53 -3.22 -5.51
CA CYS A 42 14.98 -2.73 -4.22
C CYS A 42 16.49 -2.42 -4.22
N ALA A 43 17.32 -3.32 -4.77
CA ALA A 43 18.76 -3.07 -4.89
C ALA A 43 19.07 -1.82 -5.72
N LEU A 44 18.34 -1.59 -6.80
CA LEU A 44 18.44 -0.36 -7.59
C LEU A 44 18.08 0.87 -6.75
N LEU A 45 16.91 0.87 -6.12
CA LEU A 45 16.44 1.96 -5.26
C LEU A 45 17.42 2.24 -4.12
N ASP A 46 18.00 1.21 -3.51
CA ASP A 46 18.97 1.36 -2.44
C ASP A 46 20.23 2.09 -2.92
N VAL A 47 20.67 1.90 -4.18
CA VAL A 47 21.74 2.70 -4.79
C VAL A 47 21.33 4.17 -4.94
N TYR A 48 20.13 4.44 -5.47
CA TYR A 48 19.60 5.81 -5.60
C TYR A 48 19.48 6.52 -4.25
N SER A 49 19.17 5.80 -3.17
CA SER A 49 19.10 6.35 -1.82
C SER A 49 20.45 6.89 -1.31
N LYS A 50 21.58 6.46 -1.90
CA LYS A 50 22.93 6.89 -1.52
C LYS A 50 23.42 8.10 -2.30
N PHE A 51 22.67 8.60 -3.28
CA PHE A 51 23.09 9.78 -4.03
C PHE A 51 23.13 11.00 -3.12
N THR A 52 24.23 11.74 -3.17
CA THR A 52 24.48 12.91 -2.31
C THR A 52 23.59 14.09 -2.67
N ASP A 53 23.28 14.22 -3.97
CA ASP A 53 22.36 15.18 -4.55
C ASP A 53 21.39 14.48 -5.52
N ALA A 54 20.24 14.05 -5.00
CA ALA A 54 19.21 13.41 -5.82
C ALA A 54 18.60 14.35 -6.86
N LYS A 55 18.73 15.68 -6.70
CA LYS A 55 18.12 16.69 -7.59
C LYS A 55 18.87 16.87 -8.91
N SER A 56 20.15 16.56 -8.94
CA SER A 56 20.97 16.66 -10.16
C SER A 56 20.92 15.40 -11.02
N VAL A 57 20.16 14.38 -10.62
CA VAL A 57 20.00 13.15 -11.37
C VAL A 57 19.26 13.41 -12.68
N TYR A 58 19.71 12.77 -13.76
CA TYR A 58 19.03 12.84 -15.04
C TYR A 58 17.57 12.34 -14.92
N MET A 59 16.63 13.12 -15.45
CA MET A 59 15.19 12.86 -15.37
C MET A 59 14.63 12.75 -13.94
N GLU A 60 15.20 13.49 -12.99
CA GLU A 60 14.77 13.49 -11.58
C GLU A 60 13.24 13.58 -11.42
N ALA A 61 12.57 14.49 -12.13
CA ALA A 61 11.13 14.67 -12.00
C ALA A 61 10.34 13.38 -12.26
N ARG A 62 10.74 12.62 -13.29
CA ARG A 62 10.10 11.34 -13.63
C ARG A 62 10.42 10.26 -12.60
N ILE A 63 11.64 10.27 -12.06
CA ILE A 63 12.05 9.35 -10.98
C ILE A 63 11.25 9.65 -9.70
N ARG A 64 11.03 10.93 -9.38
CA ARG A 64 10.26 11.37 -8.24
C ARG A 64 8.79 10.94 -8.33
N GLU A 65 8.20 11.04 -9.52
CA GLU A 65 6.85 10.52 -9.82
C GLU A 65 6.79 9.00 -9.67
N MET A 66 7.82 8.28 -10.14
CA MET A 66 7.90 6.83 -9.95
C MET A 66 7.93 6.45 -8.47
N TYR A 67 8.62 7.19 -7.60
CA TYR A 67 8.58 6.94 -6.16
C TYR A 67 7.16 7.05 -5.59
N ASP A 68 6.38 8.04 -6.03
CA ASP A 68 4.99 8.18 -5.62
C ASP A 68 4.14 6.98 -6.06
N HIS A 69 4.36 6.45 -7.27
CA HIS A 69 3.69 5.22 -7.73
C HIS A 69 4.13 3.97 -6.97
N LEU A 70 5.42 3.84 -6.66
CA LEU A 70 5.94 2.68 -5.93
C LEU A 70 5.45 2.63 -4.48
N LEU A 71 5.19 3.78 -3.85
CA LEU A 71 4.54 3.84 -2.53
C LEU A 71 3.14 3.23 -2.55
N ILE A 72 2.38 3.42 -3.63
CA ILE A 72 0.99 2.97 -3.79
C ILE A 72 0.89 1.44 -3.93
N VAL A 73 1.95 0.77 -4.42
CA VAL A 73 1.97 -0.70 -4.66
C VAL A 73 1.79 -1.53 -3.39
N GLY A 74 2.21 -1.02 -2.23
CA GLY A 74 2.00 -1.70 -0.93
C GLY A 74 2.90 -2.91 -0.66
N ASN A 75 4.02 -3.06 -1.37
CA ASN A 75 5.06 -4.02 -1.01
C ASN A 75 6.01 -3.42 0.03
N ASP A 76 6.17 -4.08 1.18
CA ASP A 76 6.95 -3.55 2.31
C ASP A 76 8.42 -3.28 1.98
N MET A 77 9.08 -4.17 1.24
CA MET A 77 10.48 -4.00 0.85
C MET A 77 10.64 -2.79 -0.08
N VAL A 78 9.72 -2.65 -1.05
CA VAL A 78 9.73 -1.54 -1.99
C VAL A 78 9.45 -0.22 -1.27
N GLN A 79 8.41 -0.15 -0.44
CA GLN A 79 8.08 1.08 0.31
C GLN A 79 9.24 1.54 1.19
N LYS A 80 9.96 0.60 1.83
CA LYS A 80 11.14 0.91 2.63
C LYS A 80 12.26 1.56 1.80
N SER A 81 12.64 0.95 0.67
CA SER A 81 13.68 1.51 -0.21
C SER A 81 13.26 2.86 -0.81
N VAL A 82 11.98 3.00 -1.18
CA VAL A 82 11.45 4.26 -1.74
C VAL A 82 11.45 5.38 -0.70
N ILE A 83 11.04 5.12 0.54
CA ILE A 83 11.08 6.12 1.60
C ILE A 83 12.52 6.60 1.83
N ALA A 84 13.50 5.69 1.81
CA ALA A 84 14.91 6.06 1.89
C ALA A 84 15.34 6.99 0.73
N CYS A 85 14.86 6.71 -0.49
CA CYS A 85 15.09 7.59 -1.65
C CYS A 85 14.42 8.96 -1.47
N ILE A 86 13.19 9.04 -0.96
CA ILE A 86 12.51 10.32 -0.74
C ILE A 86 13.29 11.18 0.26
N PHE A 87 13.83 10.58 1.32
CA PHE A 87 14.64 11.30 2.30
C PHE A 87 16.03 11.71 1.81
N SER A 88 16.55 11.12 0.72
CA SER A 88 17.83 11.55 0.14
C SER A 88 17.78 12.94 -0.50
N TYR A 89 16.59 13.43 -0.87
CA TYR A 89 16.34 14.80 -1.36
C TYR A 89 16.54 15.88 -0.30
N LYS A 90 16.62 15.49 0.98
CA LYS A 90 16.85 16.40 2.11
C LYS A 90 15.87 17.58 2.13
N ASP A 91 14.61 17.31 1.82
CA ASP A 91 13.55 18.32 1.89
C ASP A 91 13.37 18.77 3.35
N LYS A 92 13.49 20.07 3.59
CA LYS A 92 13.39 20.69 4.92
C LYS A 92 12.03 20.42 5.58
N ALA A 93 10.97 20.29 4.78
CA ALA A 93 9.63 20.01 5.28
C ALA A 93 9.45 18.54 5.70
N LEU A 94 10.21 17.61 5.11
CA LEU A 94 10.08 16.17 5.39
C LEU A 94 11.07 15.68 6.44
N LEU A 95 12.31 16.17 6.39
CA LEU A 95 13.42 15.69 7.24
C LEU A 95 13.08 15.56 8.73
N PRO A 96 12.37 16.49 9.38
CA PRO A 96 12.00 16.36 10.79
C PRO A 96 11.15 15.13 11.11
N TYR A 97 10.46 14.57 10.12
CA TYR A 97 9.54 13.45 10.28
C TYR A 97 10.15 12.11 9.85
N LYS A 98 11.43 12.08 9.47
CA LYS A 98 12.11 10.88 8.99
C LYS A 98 11.94 9.68 9.93
N GLU A 99 12.18 9.89 11.22
CA GLU A 99 12.06 8.83 12.21
C GLU A 99 10.61 8.31 12.34
N ASN A 100 9.61 9.20 12.21
CA ASN A 100 8.20 8.78 12.23
C ASN A 100 7.88 7.85 11.06
N PHE A 101 8.35 8.17 9.85
CA PHE A 101 8.19 7.29 8.68
C PHE A 101 8.97 5.98 8.82
N GLU A 102 10.18 6.01 9.38
CA GLU A 102 10.98 4.80 9.63
C GLU A 102 10.30 3.87 10.64
N ARG A 103 9.67 4.41 11.68
CA ARG A 103 8.86 3.63 12.63
C ARG A 103 7.58 3.08 12.00
N LEU A 104 6.91 3.85 11.14
CA LEU A 104 5.73 3.40 10.40
C LEU A 104 6.01 2.26 9.41
N LEU A 105 7.26 2.08 8.98
CA LEU A 105 7.65 0.95 8.13
C LEU A 105 7.64 -0.39 8.88
N ASP A 106 7.75 -0.37 10.22
CA ASP A 106 7.67 -1.60 11.01
C ASP A 106 6.23 -2.10 11.13
N GLU A 107 5.97 -3.22 10.48
CA GLU A 107 4.65 -3.82 10.42
C GLU A 107 4.10 -4.26 11.78
N LYS A 108 4.99 -4.63 12.71
CA LYS A 108 4.57 -5.12 14.03
C LYS A 108 4.00 -3.99 14.88
N SER A 109 4.62 -2.82 14.81
CA SER A 109 4.25 -1.64 15.59
C SER A 109 3.42 -0.62 14.81
N PHE A 110 3.12 -0.88 13.52
CA PHE A 110 2.44 0.05 12.62
C PHE A 110 1.24 0.77 13.24
N ARG A 111 0.33 0.05 13.90
CA ARG A 111 -0.87 0.67 14.49
C ARG A 111 -0.54 1.63 15.63
N GLU A 112 0.38 1.25 16.49
CA GLU A 112 0.84 2.09 17.61
C GLU A 112 1.53 3.33 17.07
N GLN A 113 2.43 3.16 16.09
CA GLN A 113 3.14 4.26 15.46
C GLN A 113 2.20 5.20 14.69
N LEU A 114 1.12 4.67 14.09
CA LEU A 114 0.10 5.47 13.42
C LEU A 114 -0.65 6.38 14.41
N VAL A 115 -0.89 5.92 15.64
CA VAL A 115 -1.49 6.75 16.70
C VAL A 115 -0.51 7.81 17.20
N LEU A 116 0.76 7.43 17.39
CA LEU A 116 1.80 8.36 17.85
C LEU A 116 2.09 9.47 16.84
N PHE A 117 2.03 9.17 15.54
CA PHE A 117 2.19 10.16 14.48
C PHE A 117 0.88 10.87 14.15
N SER A 118 0.26 11.50 15.16
CA SER A 118 -1.02 12.21 14.98
C SER A 118 -0.88 13.40 14.03
N ILE A 119 -1.90 13.56 13.18
CA ILE A 119 -2.09 14.70 12.25
C ILE A 119 -3.35 15.50 12.58
N ASN A 120 -4.06 15.16 13.66
CA ASN A 120 -5.33 15.80 14.00
C ASN A 120 -5.07 17.18 14.61
N GLU A 121 -5.49 18.22 13.89
CA GLU A 121 -5.34 19.61 14.35
C GLU A 121 -6.45 20.02 15.33
N GLU A 122 -7.62 19.39 15.25
CA GLU A 122 -8.78 19.72 16.11
C GLU A 122 -8.56 19.28 17.56
N GLU A 123 -7.89 18.13 17.75
CA GLU A 123 -7.51 17.63 19.08
C GLU A 123 -6.24 18.30 19.64
N GLY A 124 -5.63 19.23 18.89
CA GLY A 124 -4.43 19.96 19.32
C GLY A 124 -3.17 19.10 19.49
N ASN A 125 -3.20 17.84 19.05
CA ASN A 125 -2.13 16.85 19.22
C ASN A 125 -1.32 16.58 17.94
N SER A 126 -1.50 17.40 16.89
CA SER A 126 -0.81 17.24 15.62
C SER A 126 0.72 17.35 15.80
N VAL A 127 1.43 16.30 15.41
CA VAL A 127 2.90 16.24 15.38
C VAL A 127 3.46 17.03 14.20
N VAL A 128 2.66 17.20 13.14
CA VAL A 128 3.08 17.81 11.88
C VAL A 128 2.82 19.32 11.91
N HIS A 129 3.88 20.09 11.65
CA HIS A 129 3.81 21.55 11.55
C HIS A 129 3.03 21.95 10.29
N LYS A 130 2.24 23.02 10.38
CA LYS A 130 1.35 23.46 9.29
C LYS A 130 2.08 23.68 7.96
N ASP A 131 3.27 24.26 7.99
CA ASP A 131 4.08 24.53 6.79
C ASP A 131 4.65 23.26 6.16
N HIS A 132 4.86 22.21 6.96
CA HIS A 132 5.40 20.94 6.50
C HIS A 132 4.32 19.98 6.00
N ARG A 133 3.08 20.20 6.44
CA ARG A 133 1.93 19.33 6.22
C ARG A 133 1.71 18.95 4.74
N PRO A 134 1.76 19.87 3.76
CA PRO A 134 1.55 19.49 2.36
C PRO A 134 2.56 18.46 1.84
N ALA A 135 3.84 18.58 2.24
CA ALA A 135 4.89 17.65 1.84
C ALA A 135 4.73 16.30 2.54
N VAL A 136 4.47 16.32 3.86
CA VAL A 136 4.28 15.12 4.68
C VAL A 136 3.08 14.32 4.22
N MET A 137 1.92 14.96 4.04
CA MET A 137 0.67 14.30 3.68
C MET A 137 0.75 13.67 2.28
N ARG A 138 1.45 14.30 1.33
CA ARG A 138 1.67 13.72 0.00
C ARG A 138 2.30 12.33 0.06
N VAL A 139 3.33 12.16 0.89
CA VAL A 139 4.06 10.90 1.06
C VAL A 139 3.26 9.94 1.93
N LEU A 140 2.73 10.42 3.06
CA LEU A 140 2.01 9.63 4.04
C LEU A 140 0.75 8.99 3.46
N LEU A 141 -0.08 9.75 2.74
CA LEU A 141 -1.32 9.22 2.16
C LEU A 141 -1.06 8.14 1.11
N ARG A 142 -0.03 8.30 0.28
CA ARG A 142 0.39 7.27 -0.70
C ARG A 142 0.93 6.01 0.00
N PHE A 143 1.71 6.19 1.05
CA PHE A 143 2.22 5.10 1.87
C PHE A 143 1.09 4.31 2.54
N LEU A 144 0.14 5.02 3.19
CA LEU A 144 -1.02 4.42 3.85
C LEU A 144 -1.93 3.71 2.85
N TYR A 145 -2.09 4.26 1.65
CA TYR A 145 -2.79 3.57 0.57
C TYR A 145 -2.17 2.22 0.26
N GLY A 146 -0.84 2.14 0.09
CA GLY A 146 -0.17 0.87 -0.13
C GLY A 146 -0.39 -0.12 1.03
N LYS A 147 -0.33 0.37 2.27
CA LYS A 147 -0.59 -0.45 3.48
C LYS A 147 -2.03 -0.97 3.56
N LEU A 148 -3.01 -0.29 2.95
CA LEU A 148 -4.41 -0.70 2.87
C LEU A 148 -4.60 -2.01 2.08
N TRP A 149 -3.77 -2.22 1.06
CA TRP A 149 -3.83 -3.34 0.12
C TRP A 149 -2.80 -4.44 0.37
N ALA A 150 -1.91 -4.25 1.35
CA ALA A 150 -0.89 -5.22 1.72
C ALA A 150 -1.52 -6.57 2.15
N GLN A 151 -0.98 -7.66 1.60
CA GLN A 151 -1.49 -9.02 1.81
C GLN A 151 -1.05 -9.56 3.18
N MET A 152 -2.01 -9.83 4.08
CA MET A 152 -1.75 -10.36 5.43
C MET A 152 -2.84 -11.33 5.87
N LYS A 153 -2.72 -11.88 7.10
CA LYS A 153 -3.79 -12.68 7.71
C LYS A 153 -5.06 -11.84 7.85
N ARG A 154 -6.22 -12.43 7.54
CA ARG A 154 -7.54 -11.74 7.47
C ARG A 154 -7.83 -10.82 8.66
N ASN A 155 -7.70 -11.32 9.89
CA ASN A 155 -7.98 -10.55 11.11
C ASN A 155 -7.04 -9.33 11.27
N LEU A 156 -5.78 -9.47 10.83
CA LEU A 156 -4.81 -8.37 10.87
C LEU A 156 -5.13 -7.30 9.81
N ILE A 157 -5.62 -7.72 8.63
CA ILE A 157 -6.05 -6.81 7.55
C ILE A 157 -7.21 -5.94 8.04
N GLU A 158 -8.26 -6.53 8.58
CA GLU A 158 -9.45 -5.78 9.02
C GLU A 158 -9.10 -4.75 10.09
N SER A 159 -8.32 -5.15 11.10
CA SER A 159 -7.85 -4.26 12.15
C SER A 159 -6.91 -3.16 11.63
N ARG A 160 -6.03 -3.46 10.66
CA ARG A 160 -5.20 -2.43 10.01
C ARG A 160 -6.05 -1.43 9.25
N ARG A 161 -6.98 -1.91 8.42
CA ARG A 161 -7.87 -1.04 7.62
C ARG A 161 -8.68 -0.13 8.52
N ALA A 162 -9.25 -0.66 9.60
CA ALA A 162 -9.95 0.14 10.60
C ALA A 162 -9.05 1.25 11.21
N ALA A 163 -7.80 0.91 11.56
CA ALA A 163 -6.83 1.90 12.07
C ALA A 163 -6.51 2.98 11.03
N ILE A 164 -6.29 2.61 9.77
CA ILE A 164 -6.04 3.55 8.67
C ILE A 164 -7.25 4.45 8.45
N PHE A 165 -8.47 3.92 8.36
CA PHE A 165 -9.68 4.73 8.18
C PHE A 165 -9.93 5.67 9.36
N ARG A 166 -9.69 5.22 10.59
CA ARG A 166 -9.74 6.09 11.77
C ARG A 166 -8.74 7.23 11.66
N TYR A 167 -7.51 6.93 11.24
CA TYR A 167 -6.46 7.93 11.04
C TYR A 167 -6.83 8.97 9.96
N LEU A 168 -7.44 8.51 8.86
CA LEU A 168 -7.93 9.40 7.80
C LEU A 168 -9.02 10.36 8.28
N GLY A 169 -9.74 10.03 9.37
CA GLY A 169 -10.68 10.94 10.01
C GLY A 169 -10.06 12.21 10.57
N GLY A 170 -8.74 12.22 10.83
CA GLY A 170 -7.99 13.41 11.25
C GLY A 170 -7.37 14.22 10.10
N CYS A 171 -7.65 13.86 8.83
CA CYS A 171 -7.17 14.60 7.67
C CYS A 171 -8.04 15.83 7.39
N ARG A 172 -7.45 16.84 6.75
CA ARG A 172 -8.23 17.96 6.22
C ARG A 172 -9.04 17.52 4.99
N PRO A 173 -10.13 18.24 4.62
CA PRO A 173 -10.98 17.85 3.49
C PRO A 173 -10.24 17.76 2.14
N ASP A 174 -9.27 18.64 1.89
CA ASP A 174 -8.42 18.67 0.71
C ASP A 174 -7.50 17.45 0.64
N GLU A 175 -6.88 17.09 1.78
CA GLU A 175 -6.02 15.92 1.91
C GLU A 175 -6.80 14.61 1.71
N LEU A 176 -8.00 14.54 2.31
CA LEU A 176 -8.89 13.40 2.14
C LEU A 176 -9.31 13.26 0.67
N MET A 177 -9.62 14.37 0.00
CA MET A 177 -9.94 14.36 -1.43
C MET A 177 -8.78 13.81 -2.27
N ASP A 178 -7.54 14.18 -1.96
CA ASP A 178 -6.37 13.64 -2.65
C ASP A 178 -6.16 12.14 -2.41
N PHE A 179 -6.44 11.66 -1.19
CA PHE A 179 -6.44 10.22 -0.92
C PHE A 179 -7.53 9.49 -1.72
N LEU A 180 -8.74 10.04 -1.78
CA LEU A 180 -9.85 9.46 -2.54
C LEU A 180 -9.55 9.42 -4.05
N LYS A 181 -8.87 10.42 -4.61
CA LYS A 181 -8.41 10.37 -6.01
C LYS A 181 -7.51 9.17 -6.27
N ILE A 182 -6.59 8.86 -5.36
CA ILE A 182 -5.71 7.68 -5.48
C ILE A 182 -6.56 6.40 -5.37
N LEU A 183 -7.48 6.35 -4.40
CA LEU A 183 -8.34 5.20 -4.16
C LEU A 183 -9.23 4.85 -5.33
N PHE A 184 -9.81 5.86 -5.97
CA PHE A 184 -10.71 5.70 -7.10
C PHE A 184 -10.00 5.78 -8.45
N ALA A 185 -8.69 6.06 -8.53
CA ALA A 185 -7.98 6.17 -9.80
C ALA A 185 -8.18 4.97 -10.75
N PRO A 186 -8.11 3.70 -10.30
CA PRO A 186 -8.37 2.56 -11.19
C PRO A 186 -9.82 2.52 -11.69
N ILE A 187 -10.77 2.92 -10.84
CA ILE A 187 -12.20 2.95 -11.17
C ILE A 187 -12.50 4.11 -12.13
N LEU A 188 -11.88 5.27 -11.91
CA LEU A 188 -12.03 6.45 -12.75
C LEU A 188 -11.38 6.27 -14.13
N ASP A 189 -10.31 5.49 -14.26
CA ASP A 189 -9.76 5.15 -15.59
C ASP A 189 -10.74 4.27 -16.37
N VAL A 190 -11.36 3.29 -15.70
CA VAL A 190 -12.37 2.42 -16.31
C VAL A 190 -13.64 3.20 -16.65
N ILE A 191 -14.15 4.02 -15.73
CA ILE A 191 -15.36 4.82 -15.93
C ILE A 191 -15.11 5.99 -16.88
N GLY A 192 -13.93 6.62 -16.85
CA GLY A 192 -13.55 7.71 -17.75
C GLY A 192 -13.55 7.29 -19.21
N ARG A 193 -13.18 6.04 -19.51
CA ARG A 193 -13.37 5.44 -20.84
C ARG A 193 -14.84 5.22 -21.22
N VAL A 194 -15.73 5.03 -20.24
CA VAL A 194 -17.18 4.86 -20.46
C VAL A 194 -17.93 6.20 -20.55
N VAL A 195 -17.48 7.22 -19.81
CA VAL A 195 -18.13 8.55 -19.77
C VAL A 195 -17.74 9.41 -20.97
N PHE A 196 -16.50 9.31 -21.47
CA PHE A 196 -16.11 10.03 -22.69
C PHE A 196 -16.79 9.48 -23.95
N LEU A 197 -17.27 8.23 -23.94
CA LEU A 197 -18.02 7.63 -25.04
C LEU A 197 -19.53 7.96 -25.01
N ARG A 198 -20.03 8.59 -23.94
CA ARG A 198 -21.47 8.94 -23.78
C ARG A 198 -21.76 10.44 -23.72
N ILE A 199 -20.73 11.29 -23.76
CA ILE A 199 -20.88 12.75 -23.84
C ILE A 199 -20.56 13.28 -25.27
N CYS A 200 -20.13 12.39 -26.17
CA CYS A 200 -20.08 12.66 -27.61
C CYS A 200 -21.22 11.95 -28.35
N HIS A 201 -22.47 12.37 -28.11
CA HIS A 201 -23.56 12.24 -29.09
C HIS A 201 -24.63 13.31 -28.85
#